data_AF-A0A4S4M4K1-F1
#
_entry.id   AF-A0A4S4M4K1-F1
#
_cell.length_a   1.000
_cell.length_b   1.000
_cell.length_c   1.000
_cell.angle_alpha   90.00
_cell.angle_beta   90.00
_cell.angle_gamma   90.00
#
_symmetry.space_group_name_H-M   'P 1'
#
loop_
_entity.id
_entity.type
_entity.pdbx_description
1 polymer ?
#
loop_
_entity_poly.entity_id
_entity_poly.type
_entity_poly.pdbx_seq_one_letter_code
_entity_poly.pdbx_strand_id
1 'polypeptide(L)'
;MTLKRFAEMEDMKFKRVRWLEEFQPGEIRGAELRNALGLNGKDPGEYVQWLPRIADWGYPPGWYSRVDPRLRVWDIVTGADTSDDELGGEADDVPFVIFGEEEEEAVSIPARLPSRKTPELDEASERLSQANDDEIPEKDDESDSDTLSEGEIKQSPADIEASRPAPIRRWATYPDTYFSTRLPVYNGFRLPAVLPSRPFAYGYGPSTLANSFMSAPPPPPGPPPPLPPPPPSTAPPPLPPSGPLLLPTNPSLRSQPSPWTREPSSPDGESDMELSDED
;
A
#
# COMPACT_ATOMS: atom_id res chain seq x y z
N MET A 1 -15.25 -17.97 -12.71
CA MET A 1 -14.22 -18.03 -11.65
C MET A 1 -14.62 -19.17 -10.73
N THR A 2 -13.72 -20.06 -10.34
CA THR A 2 -14.07 -21.15 -9.41
C THR A 2 -14.04 -20.62 -7.97
N LEU A 3 -14.96 -21.07 -7.11
CA LEU A 3 -15.03 -20.67 -5.69
C LEU A 3 -13.68 -20.76 -4.97
N LYS A 4 -12.82 -21.72 -5.36
CA LYS A 4 -11.46 -21.88 -4.85
C LYS A 4 -10.59 -20.62 -5.06
N ARG A 5 -10.64 -19.99 -6.24
CA ARG A 5 -9.84 -18.79 -6.54
C ARG A 5 -10.32 -17.57 -5.74
N PHE A 6 -11.61 -17.53 -5.43
CA PHE A 6 -12.17 -16.45 -4.62
C PHE A 6 -11.69 -16.56 -3.17
N ALA A 7 -11.78 -17.75 -2.56
CA ALA A 7 -11.23 -17.99 -1.21
C ALA A 7 -9.72 -17.71 -1.14
N GLU A 8 -8.94 -18.17 -2.13
CA GLU A 8 -7.50 -17.87 -2.22
C GLU A 8 -7.22 -16.35 -2.29
N MET A 9 -8.07 -15.58 -2.98
CA MET A 9 -7.95 -14.13 -3.07
C MET A 9 -8.28 -13.45 -1.74
N GLU A 10 -9.33 -13.90 -1.05
CA GLU A 10 -9.73 -13.37 0.26
C GLU A 10 -8.65 -13.63 1.32
N ASP A 11 -8.07 -14.84 1.34
CA ASP A 11 -6.96 -15.18 2.23
C ASP A 11 -5.74 -14.28 1.99
N MET A 12 -5.44 -14.01 0.72
CA MET A 12 -4.34 -13.11 0.35
C MET A 12 -4.61 -11.66 0.73
N LYS A 13 -5.86 -11.20 0.60
CA LYS A 13 -6.28 -9.87 1.04
C LYS A 13 -6.14 -9.74 2.56
N PHE A 14 -6.64 -10.71 3.32
CA PHE A 14 -6.50 -10.74 4.78
C PHE A 14 -5.03 -10.74 5.21
N LYS A 15 -4.19 -11.54 4.55
CA LYS A 15 -2.74 -11.59 4.83
C LYS A 15 -2.06 -10.23 4.61
N ARG A 16 -2.40 -9.54 3.51
CA ARG A 16 -1.85 -8.21 3.19
C ARG A 16 -2.30 -7.15 4.19
N VAL A 17 -3.57 -7.16 4.58
CA VAL A 17 -4.11 -6.28 5.61
C VAL A 17 -3.36 -6.48 6.93
N ARG A 18 -3.19 -7.73 7.36
CA ARG A 18 -2.43 -8.06 8.57
C ARG A 18 -0.99 -7.58 8.49
N TRP A 19 -0.32 -7.76 7.35
CA TRP A 19 1.03 -7.23 7.16
C TRP A 19 1.08 -5.72 7.32
N LEU A 20 0.07 -5.00 6.84
CA LEU A 20 -0.01 -3.55 6.92
C LEU A 20 -0.23 -3.05 8.36
N GLU A 21 -1.00 -3.79 9.17
CA GLU A 21 -1.19 -3.52 10.60
C GLU A 21 0.10 -3.76 11.40
N GLU A 22 0.82 -4.84 11.10
CA GLU A 22 2.08 -5.19 11.76
C GLU A 22 3.25 -4.28 11.31
N PHE A 23 3.17 -3.72 10.09
CA PHE A 23 4.20 -2.89 9.50
C PHE A 23 4.35 -1.55 10.23
N GLN A 24 5.56 -1.30 10.73
CA GLN A 24 5.95 0.00 11.28
C GLN A 24 7.09 0.59 10.46
N PRO A 25 6.88 1.77 9.84
CA PRO A 25 7.91 2.34 8.99
C PRO A 25 9.13 2.74 9.84
N GLY A 26 10.32 2.34 9.38
CA GLY A 26 11.58 2.57 10.10
C GLY A 26 11.97 1.45 11.08
N GLU A 27 11.13 0.45 11.32
CA GLU A 27 11.43 -0.69 12.19
C GLU A 27 11.51 -2.01 11.41
N ILE A 28 12.46 -2.88 11.76
CA ILE A 28 12.55 -4.23 11.21
C ILE A 28 12.13 -5.25 12.27
N ARG A 29 10.89 -5.73 12.17
CA ARG A 29 10.32 -6.68 13.15
C ARG A 29 10.52 -8.16 12.81
N GLY A 30 10.41 -8.50 11.53
CA GLY A 30 10.42 -9.90 11.09
C GLY A 30 11.74 -10.60 11.38
N ALA A 31 11.71 -11.72 12.12
CA ALA A 31 12.91 -12.47 12.48
C ALA A 31 13.69 -12.95 11.24
N GLU A 32 13.00 -13.37 10.18
CA GLU A 32 13.63 -13.77 8.92
C GLU A 32 14.41 -12.62 8.28
N LEU A 33 13.79 -11.44 8.20
CA LEU A 33 14.43 -10.25 7.62
C LEU A 33 15.59 -9.77 8.50
N ARG A 34 15.44 -9.80 9.82
CA ARG A 34 16.54 -9.48 10.75
C ARG A 34 17.71 -10.44 10.58
N ASN A 35 17.45 -11.75 10.49
CA ASN A 35 18.48 -12.76 10.25
C ASN A 35 19.17 -12.56 8.90
N ALA A 36 18.42 -12.27 7.83
CA ALA A 36 18.98 -12.02 6.50
C ALA A 36 19.89 -10.77 6.48
N LEU A 37 19.59 -9.80 7.34
CA LEU A 37 20.38 -8.57 7.50
C LEU A 37 21.51 -8.72 8.55
N GLY A 38 21.65 -9.89 9.17
CA GLY A 38 22.62 -10.12 10.24
C GLY A 38 22.33 -9.35 11.53
N LEU A 39 21.08 -8.91 11.72
CA LEU A 39 20.65 -8.22 12.93
C LEU A 39 20.31 -9.24 14.02
N ASN A 40 20.95 -9.09 15.17
CA ASN A 40 20.60 -9.87 16.35
C ASN A 40 19.18 -9.51 16.81
N GLY A 41 18.45 -10.45 17.43
CA GLY A 41 17.07 -10.22 17.88
C GLY A 41 16.87 -9.07 18.88
N LYS A 42 17.96 -8.57 19.49
CA LYS A 42 17.97 -7.42 20.39
C LYS A 42 18.46 -6.12 19.74
N ASP A 43 18.99 -6.18 18.52
CA ASP A 43 19.53 -5.02 17.82
C ASP A 43 18.38 -4.27 17.12
N PRO A 44 18.05 -3.03 17.50
CA PRO A 44 17.00 -2.25 16.83
C PRO A 44 17.31 -1.94 15.36
N GLY A 45 18.47 -2.33 14.85
CA GLY A 45 18.91 -2.02 13.49
C GLY A 45 19.54 -0.64 13.43
N GLU A 46 20.18 -0.21 14.51
CA GLU A 46 20.77 1.13 14.59
C GLU A 46 21.95 1.27 13.62
N TYR A 47 22.73 0.21 13.41
CA TYR A 47 23.96 0.25 12.61
C TYR A 47 23.79 -0.26 11.18
N VAL A 48 22.57 -0.26 10.67
CA VAL A 48 22.27 -0.75 9.33
C VAL A 48 22.78 0.20 8.25
N GLN A 49 23.34 -0.36 7.17
CA GLN A 49 24.08 0.40 6.16
C GLN A 49 23.22 1.40 5.37
N TRP A 50 21.89 1.27 5.37
CA TRP A 50 21.01 2.22 4.68
C TRP A 50 20.71 3.48 5.50
N LEU A 51 20.86 3.49 6.83
CA LEU A 51 20.61 4.70 7.62
C LEU A 51 21.58 5.85 7.30
N PRO A 52 22.91 5.61 7.16
CA PRO A 52 23.83 6.63 6.67
C PRO A 52 23.42 7.17 5.30
N ARG A 53 22.93 6.31 4.40
CA ARG A 53 22.43 6.75 3.09
C ARG A 53 21.20 7.64 3.25
N ILE A 54 20.23 7.26 4.09
CA ILE A 54 19.08 8.11 4.37
C ILE A 54 19.52 9.46 4.97
N ALA A 55 20.62 9.51 5.72
CA ALA A 55 21.15 10.76 6.24
C ALA A 55 21.71 11.66 5.12
N ASP A 56 22.32 11.07 4.09
CA ASP A 56 22.83 11.78 2.93
C ASP A 56 21.73 12.24 1.96
N TRP A 57 20.67 11.45 1.80
CA TRP A 57 19.60 11.72 0.84
C TRP A 57 18.42 12.48 1.46
N GLY A 58 18.24 12.38 2.77
CA GLY A 58 17.08 12.92 3.47
C GLY A 58 15.94 11.93 3.62
N TYR A 59 14.85 12.42 4.22
CA TYR A 59 13.70 11.62 4.61
C TYR A 59 12.89 11.18 3.37
N PRO A 60 12.51 9.90 3.25
CA PRO A 60 11.84 9.44 2.03
C PRO A 60 10.46 10.11 1.85
N PRO A 61 10.11 10.56 0.63
CA PRO A 61 8.94 11.40 0.40
C PRO A 61 7.62 10.69 0.69
N GLY A 62 7.53 9.38 0.43
CA GLY A 62 6.32 8.58 0.66
C GLY A 62 5.94 8.39 2.13
N TRP A 63 6.82 8.75 3.07
CA TRP A 63 6.58 8.66 4.51
C TRP A 63 6.33 10.03 5.16
N TYR A 64 6.26 11.10 4.36
CA TYR A 64 6.03 12.47 4.81
C TYR A 64 4.71 12.99 4.23
N SER A 65 3.64 12.90 5.02
CA SER A 65 2.28 13.19 4.56
C SER A 65 1.37 13.59 5.71
N ARG A 66 0.25 14.25 5.39
CA ARG A 66 -0.82 14.57 6.37
C ARG A 66 -1.61 13.33 6.77
N VAL A 67 -1.78 12.41 5.82
CA VAL A 67 -2.54 11.16 5.96
C VAL A 67 -1.56 10.01 6.12
N ASP A 68 -1.91 9.01 6.93
CA ASP A 68 -1.11 7.80 7.08
C ASP A 68 -1.00 7.09 5.71
N PRO A 69 0.22 6.89 5.17
CA PRO A 69 0.39 6.21 3.89
C PRO A 69 -0.14 4.76 3.92
N ARG A 70 -0.29 4.16 5.11
CA ARG A 70 -0.92 2.84 5.26
C ARG A 70 -2.40 2.87 4.89
N LEU A 71 -3.12 3.97 5.11
CA LEU A 71 -4.54 4.06 4.72
C LEU A 71 -4.67 3.93 3.20
N ARG A 72 -3.81 4.60 2.42
CA ARG A 72 -3.82 4.46 0.97
C ARG A 72 -3.56 3.02 0.51
N VAL A 73 -2.62 2.33 1.14
CA VAL A 73 -2.35 0.91 0.83
C VAL A 73 -3.52 0.03 1.26
N TRP A 74 -4.17 0.35 2.37
CA TRP A 74 -5.37 -0.33 2.84
C TRP A 74 -6.51 -0.24 1.83
N ASP A 75 -6.77 0.96 1.29
CA ASP A 75 -7.83 1.19 0.31
C ASP A 75 -7.56 0.41 -0.98
N ILE A 76 -6.31 0.35 -1.42
CA ILE A 76 -5.87 -0.46 -2.57
C ILE A 76 -6.06 -1.97 -2.31
N VAL A 77 -5.65 -2.45 -1.13
CA VAL A 77 -5.75 -3.88 -0.78
C VAL A 77 -7.21 -4.29 -0.59
N THR A 78 -8.05 -3.39 -0.08
CA THR A 78 -9.46 -3.66 0.15
C THR A 78 -10.32 -3.49 -1.09
N GLY A 79 -9.85 -2.74 -2.09
CA GLY A 79 -10.65 -2.33 -3.24
C GLY A 79 -11.66 -1.24 -2.88
N ALA A 80 -11.41 -0.46 -1.82
CA ALA A 80 -12.24 0.69 -1.49
C ALA A 80 -11.97 1.87 -2.45
N ASP A 81 -10.72 1.98 -2.94
CA ASP A 81 -10.28 3.01 -3.89
C ASP A 81 -10.67 2.71 -5.35
N THR A 82 -11.45 1.65 -5.59
CA THR A 82 -12.11 1.43 -6.89
C THR A 82 -13.49 2.10 -6.91
N SER A 83 -13.68 3.18 -6.15
CA SER A 83 -14.69 4.15 -6.54
C SER A 83 -14.32 4.59 -7.94
N ASP A 84 -15.08 4.07 -8.88
CA ASP A 84 -15.12 4.40 -10.29
C ASP A 84 -15.59 5.86 -10.40
N ASP A 85 -14.87 6.80 -9.78
CA ASP A 85 -15.02 8.23 -10.00
C ASP A 85 -14.54 8.48 -11.42
N GLU A 86 -15.49 8.20 -12.30
CA GLU A 86 -15.76 8.64 -13.65
C GLU A 86 -15.75 10.18 -13.75
N LEU A 87 -14.91 10.86 -12.97
CA LEU A 87 -14.53 12.24 -13.22
C LEU A 87 -13.46 12.17 -14.31
N GLY A 88 -13.94 12.24 -15.56
CA GLY A 88 -13.18 12.25 -16.80
C GLY A 88 -12.15 13.38 -16.93
N GLY A 89 -11.18 13.44 -16.03
CA GLY A 89 -9.90 14.04 -16.31
C GLY A 89 -9.15 13.09 -17.22
N GLU A 90 -8.77 13.54 -18.40
CA GLU A 90 -7.69 12.94 -19.19
C GLU A 90 -6.50 12.70 -18.25
N ALA A 91 -6.40 11.50 -17.71
CA ALA A 91 -5.21 11.06 -17.03
C ALA A 91 -4.20 10.89 -18.15
N ASP A 92 -3.44 11.96 -18.40
CA ASP A 92 -2.27 11.94 -19.26
C ASP A 92 -1.52 10.63 -18.97
N ASP A 93 -1.38 9.79 -19.98
CA ASP A 93 -0.63 8.55 -19.93
C ASP A 93 0.83 8.89 -19.59
N VAL A 94 1.15 9.07 -18.31
CA VAL A 94 2.52 9.36 -17.87
C VAL A 94 3.31 8.06 -18.05
N PRO A 95 4.23 7.98 -19.03
CA PRO A 95 4.97 6.76 -19.29
C PRO A 95 5.86 6.45 -18.09
N PHE A 96 5.80 5.21 -17.60
CA PHE A 96 6.69 4.73 -16.55
C PHE A 96 8.04 4.35 -17.17
N VAL A 97 9.04 5.22 -17.05
CA VAL A 97 10.40 4.96 -17.54
C VAL A 97 11.18 4.16 -16.51
N ILE A 98 11.64 2.97 -16.88
CA ILE A 98 12.51 2.14 -16.05
C ILE A 98 13.95 2.39 -16.47
N PHE A 99 14.77 2.89 -15.55
CA PHE A 99 16.18 3.15 -15.79
C PHE A 99 16.99 1.88 -15.48
N GLY A 100 17.43 1.18 -16.52
CA GLY A 100 18.41 0.10 -16.44
C GLY A 100 19.84 0.62 -16.45
N GLU A 101 20.82 -0.26 -16.19
CA GLU A 101 22.24 0.10 -16.14
C GLU A 101 22.85 0.42 -17.52
N GLU A 102 22.18 0.05 -18.63
CA GLU A 102 22.70 0.23 -20.00
C GLU A 102 21.68 0.86 -20.98
N GLU A 103 20.37 0.87 -20.67
CA GLU A 103 19.34 1.43 -21.58
C GLU A 103 18.09 1.90 -20.81
N GLU A 104 17.45 2.96 -21.32
CA GLU A 104 16.17 3.46 -20.83
C GLU A 104 15.03 2.66 -21.49
N GLU A 105 14.41 1.75 -20.74
CA GLU A 105 13.25 1.01 -21.23
C GLU A 105 11.97 1.72 -20.79
N ALA A 106 11.32 2.42 -21.72
CA ALA A 106 10.00 3.00 -21.50
C ALA A 106 8.96 1.87 -21.50
N VAL A 107 8.52 1.47 -20.30
CA VAL A 107 7.45 0.47 -20.16
C VAL A 107 6.13 1.20 -20.07
N SER A 108 5.36 1.17 -21.15
CA SER A 108 3.94 1.54 -21.12
C SER A 108 3.19 0.46 -20.35
N ILE A 109 3.14 0.59 -19.02
CA ILE A 109 2.21 -0.19 -18.21
C ILE A 109 0.83 0.40 -18.52
N PRO A 110 -0.08 -0.32 -19.20
CA PRO A 110 -1.43 0.18 -19.38
C PRO A 110 -1.99 0.43 -17.98
N ALA A 111 -2.33 1.68 -17.68
CA ALA A 111 -2.69 2.14 -16.34
C ALA A 111 -3.84 1.34 -15.72
N ARG A 112 -4.57 0.57 -16.53
CA ARG A 112 -5.53 -0.43 -16.12
C ARG A 112 -5.38 -1.66 -17.03
N LEU A 113 -5.11 -2.84 -16.46
CA LEU A 113 -5.51 -4.08 -17.15
C LEU A 113 -6.99 -3.91 -17.50
N PRO A 114 -7.42 -4.19 -18.74
CA PRO A 114 -8.81 -3.99 -19.14
C PRO A 114 -9.68 -4.77 -18.15
N SER A 115 -10.38 -4.02 -17.29
CA SER A 115 -11.39 -4.57 -16.41
C SER A 115 -12.29 -5.36 -17.32
N ARG A 116 -12.38 -6.67 -17.07
CA ARG A 116 -13.08 -7.61 -17.93
C ARG A 116 -14.52 -7.12 -18.00
N LYS A 117 -14.86 -6.36 -19.03
CA LYS A 117 -16.25 -6.01 -19.37
C LYS A 117 -17.01 -7.32 -19.31
N THR A 118 -17.78 -7.48 -18.24
CA THR A 118 -18.91 -8.39 -18.26
C THR A 118 -19.70 -7.97 -19.48
N PRO A 119 -19.93 -8.87 -20.46
CA PRO A 119 -20.78 -8.55 -21.59
C PRO A 119 -22.17 -8.25 -21.03
N GLU A 120 -22.43 -6.96 -20.85
CA GLU A 120 -23.63 -6.23 -21.27
C GLU A 120 -24.81 -7.18 -21.53
N LEU A 121 -25.59 -7.40 -20.47
CA LEU A 121 -26.91 -8.00 -20.50
C LEU A 121 -27.96 -6.87 -20.52
N ASP A 122 -27.71 -5.82 -21.30
CA ASP A 122 -28.58 -4.64 -21.43
C ASP A 122 -29.20 -4.59 -22.83
N GLU A 123 -30.15 -5.49 -23.10
CA GLU A 123 -31.12 -5.33 -24.20
C GLU A 123 -32.55 -5.76 -23.83
N ALA A 124 -32.92 -5.77 -22.54
CA ALA A 124 -34.27 -6.16 -22.11
C ALA A 124 -35.02 -5.16 -21.21
N SER A 125 -34.42 -4.03 -20.81
CA SER A 125 -35.03 -3.14 -19.80
C SER A 125 -35.40 -1.72 -20.27
N GLU A 126 -35.36 -1.43 -21.58
CA GLU A 126 -35.80 -0.14 -22.17
C GLU A 126 -37.14 -0.22 -22.91
N ARG A 127 -38.15 -0.90 -22.35
CA ARG A 127 -39.50 -0.95 -22.98
C ARG A 127 -40.69 -0.64 -22.07
N LEU A 128 -40.51 0.02 -20.93
CA LEU A 128 -41.63 0.27 -19.99
C LEU A 128 -41.80 1.71 -19.46
N SER A 129 -41.19 2.72 -20.07
CA SER A 129 -41.37 4.13 -19.66
C SER A 129 -42.00 4.99 -20.76
N GLN A 130 -43.11 4.53 -21.36
CA GLN A 130 -43.92 5.38 -22.23
C GLN A 130 -45.42 5.15 -22.01
N ALA A 131 -45.97 5.88 -21.05
CA ALA A 131 -47.36 6.35 -20.89
C ALA A 131 -47.70 6.40 -19.40
N ASN A 132 -47.74 7.61 -18.83
CA ASN A 132 -48.72 8.09 -17.86
C ASN A 132 -48.43 9.58 -17.64
N ASP A 133 -49.05 10.34 -18.54
CA ASP A 133 -49.34 11.75 -18.41
C ASP A 133 -50.51 11.84 -17.41
N ASP A 134 -50.25 12.23 -16.17
CA ASP A 134 -51.28 12.49 -15.17
C ASP A 134 -50.92 13.78 -14.43
N GLU A 135 -51.81 14.76 -14.58
CA GLU A 135 -51.77 16.12 -14.06
C GLU A 135 -51.48 16.14 -12.55
N ILE A 136 -50.44 16.87 -12.13
CA ILE A 136 -50.26 17.29 -10.74
C ILE A 136 -50.79 18.73 -10.62
N PRO A 137 -51.79 19.00 -9.77
CA PRO A 137 -52.33 20.33 -9.60
C PRO A 137 -51.37 21.22 -8.82
N GLU A 138 -51.12 22.41 -9.35
CA GLU A 138 -50.42 23.49 -8.67
C GLU A 138 -51.12 23.84 -7.36
N LYS A 139 -50.35 23.79 -6.26
CA LYS A 139 -50.72 24.40 -5.00
C LYS A 139 -49.70 25.48 -4.67
N ASP A 140 -50.13 26.71 -4.91
CA ASP A 140 -49.51 27.92 -4.40
C ASP A 140 -49.63 27.93 -2.88
N ASP A 141 -48.50 27.76 -2.18
CA ASP A 141 -48.38 28.10 -0.76
C ASP A 141 -47.34 29.22 -0.66
N GLU A 142 -47.84 30.46 -0.70
CA GLU A 142 -47.14 31.66 -0.27
C GLU A 142 -46.89 31.54 1.24
N SER A 143 -45.64 31.23 1.62
CA SER A 143 -45.20 31.28 3.01
C SER A 143 -44.08 32.30 3.15
N ASP A 144 -44.49 33.55 3.29
CA ASP A 144 -43.67 34.63 3.82
C ASP A 144 -43.25 34.29 5.26
N SER A 145 -41.96 34.05 5.47
CA SER A 145 -41.36 34.11 6.80
C SER A 145 -40.07 34.91 6.77
N ASP A 146 -40.25 36.23 6.78
CA ASP A 146 -39.26 37.17 7.29
C ASP A 146 -39.01 36.89 8.78
N THR A 147 -37.97 36.11 9.07
CA THR A 147 -37.35 36.09 10.39
C THR A 147 -35.86 36.37 10.26
N LEU A 148 -35.55 37.66 10.14
CA LEU A 148 -34.23 38.22 10.46
C LEU A 148 -33.97 37.99 11.96
N SER A 149 -33.45 36.81 12.28
CA SER A 149 -32.82 36.57 13.57
C SER A 149 -31.34 36.87 13.41
N GLU A 150 -30.94 38.07 13.84
CA GLU A 150 -29.55 38.39 14.22
C GLU A 150 -29.15 37.54 15.45
N GLY A 151 -29.12 36.23 15.26
CA GLY A 151 -28.52 35.30 16.19
C GLY A 151 -27.02 35.38 15.98
N GLU A 152 -26.34 36.10 16.87
CA GLU A 152 -24.90 36.05 17.07
C GLU A 152 -24.48 34.57 17.15
N ILE A 153 -24.05 34.00 16.02
CA ILE A 153 -23.54 32.64 15.93
C ILE A 153 -22.25 32.65 16.73
N LYS A 154 -22.37 32.27 18.02
CA LYS A 154 -21.25 31.86 18.84
C LYS A 154 -20.69 30.58 18.23
N GLN A 155 -19.94 30.73 17.14
CA GLN A 155 -19.15 29.67 16.55
C GLN A 155 -18.26 29.15 17.66
N SER A 156 -18.55 27.93 18.09
CA SER A 156 -17.74 27.26 19.08
C SER A 156 -16.32 27.19 18.53
N PRO A 157 -15.28 27.62 19.27
CA PRO A 157 -13.90 27.59 18.78
C PRO A 157 -13.44 26.17 18.38
N ALA A 158 -14.18 25.12 18.75
CA ALA A 158 -13.98 23.75 18.32
C ALA A 158 -14.26 23.51 16.82
N ASP A 159 -15.25 24.19 16.23
CA ASP A 159 -15.63 23.97 14.82
C ASP A 159 -14.66 24.65 13.84
N ILE A 160 -13.99 25.71 14.28
CA ILE A 160 -12.93 26.38 13.50
C ILE A 160 -11.65 25.53 13.47
N GLU A 161 -11.44 24.65 14.46
CA GLU A 161 -10.28 23.75 14.49
C GLU A 161 -10.44 22.56 13.52
N ALA A 162 -11.68 22.12 13.26
CA ALA A 162 -11.97 21.06 12.28
C ALA A 162 -11.67 21.44 10.82
N SER A 163 -11.58 22.74 10.52
CA SER A 163 -11.22 23.23 9.17
C SER A 163 -9.71 23.31 8.94
N ARG A 164 -8.87 23.15 9.99
CA ARG A 164 -7.42 23.20 9.81
C ARG A 164 -6.94 21.91 9.15
N PRO A 165 -6.20 21.99 8.03
CA PRO A 165 -5.64 20.79 7.44
C PRO A 165 -4.74 20.10 8.45
N ALA A 166 -4.88 18.79 8.58
CA ALA A 166 -4.06 17.99 9.48
C ALA A 166 -2.57 18.33 9.30
N PRO A 167 -1.79 18.46 10.38
CA PRO A 167 -0.38 18.79 10.28
C PRO A 167 0.37 17.69 9.51
N ILE A 168 1.34 18.10 8.68
CA ILE A 168 2.16 17.15 7.94
C ILE A 168 3.04 16.37 8.93
N ARG A 169 3.03 15.04 8.85
CA ARG A 169 3.71 14.15 9.78
C ARG A 169 4.72 13.25 9.07
N ARG A 170 5.75 12.85 9.82
CA ARG A 170 6.71 11.79 9.48
C ARG A 170 6.22 10.48 10.05
N TRP A 171 5.95 9.51 9.19
CA TRP A 171 5.37 8.22 9.57
C TRP A 171 6.41 7.14 9.89
N ALA A 172 7.62 7.28 9.35
CA ALA A 172 8.80 6.52 9.76
C ALA A 172 9.55 7.20 10.90
N THR A 173 9.86 6.41 11.94
CA THR A 173 10.69 6.80 13.07
C THR A 173 12.07 6.20 12.86
N TYR A 174 13.11 7.01 13.02
CA TYR A 174 14.49 6.56 12.93
C TYR A 174 15.23 6.85 14.24
N PRO A 175 16.30 6.08 14.56
CA PRO A 175 17.13 6.37 15.73
C PRO A 175 17.75 7.77 15.68
N ASP A 176 17.73 8.48 16.82
CA ASP A 176 18.30 9.83 16.96
C ASP A 176 19.83 9.86 16.78
N THR A 177 20.47 8.70 16.74
CA THR A 177 21.93 8.58 16.57
C THR A 177 22.42 8.95 15.18
N TYR A 178 21.57 8.82 14.15
CA TYR A 178 21.90 9.22 12.78
C TYR A 178 21.18 10.50 12.36
N PHE A 179 20.07 10.83 13.01
CA PHE A 179 19.17 11.86 12.54
C PHE A 179 18.91 12.85 13.66
N SER A 180 19.16 14.13 13.38
CA SER A 180 18.42 15.15 14.11
C SER A 180 16.93 14.95 13.80
N THR A 181 16.04 15.30 14.73
CA THR A 181 14.57 15.15 14.60
C THR A 181 13.96 15.84 13.36
N ARG A 182 14.77 16.50 12.53
CA ARG A 182 14.38 17.31 11.37
C ARG A 182 15.23 17.04 10.12
N LEU A 183 15.38 15.78 9.72
CA LEU A 183 15.88 15.46 8.38
C LEU A 183 15.11 16.22 7.29
N PRO A 184 15.73 16.95 6.37
CA PRO A 184 15.01 17.49 5.21
C PRO A 184 14.30 16.36 4.42
N VAL A 185 13.16 16.65 3.80
CA VAL A 185 12.48 15.69 2.92
C VAL A 185 13.28 15.59 1.63
N TYR A 186 13.53 14.37 1.16
CA TYR A 186 14.27 14.13 -0.06
C TYR A 186 13.55 14.77 -1.26
N ASN A 187 14.27 15.61 -2.00
CA ASN A 187 13.76 16.40 -3.12
C ASN A 187 14.46 16.04 -4.46
N GLY A 188 15.08 14.87 -4.55
CA GLY A 188 15.87 14.45 -5.72
C GLY A 188 17.36 14.78 -5.64
N PHE A 189 17.77 15.62 -4.68
CA PHE A 189 19.16 16.02 -4.51
C PHE A 189 19.75 15.46 -3.21
N ARG A 190 21.05 15.17 -3.24
CA ARG A 190 21.79 14.84 -2.01
C ARG A 190 21.87 16.06 -1.11
N LEU A 191 21.75 15.85 0.19
CA LEU A 191 21.95 16.88 1.18
C LEU A 191 23.42 17.31 1.18
N PRO A 192 23.72 18.59 1.44
CA PRO A 192 25.09 19.04 1.64
C PRO A 192 25.72 18.17 2.71
N ALA A 193 26.92 17.64 2.43
CA ALA A 193 27.65 16.82 3.38
C ALA A 193 27.74 17.59 4.70
N VAL A 194 27.03 17.10 5.72
CA VAL A 194 27.13 17.66 7.06
C VAL A 194 28.51 17.25 7.53
N LEU A 195 29.48 18.16 7.41
CA LEU A 195 30.82 17.92 7.96
C LEU A 195 30.61 17.41 9.38
N PRO A 196 31.09 16.20 9.73
CA PRO A 196 30.82 15.62 11.02
C PRO A 196 31.25 16.67 12.05
N SER A 197 30.25 17.20 12.77
CA SER A 197 30.49 18.19 13.82
C SER A 197 31.54 17.55 14.71
N ARG A 198 32.72 18.20 14.75
CA ARG A 198 33.98 17.67 15.28
C ARG A 198 33.71 16.61 16.34
N PRO A 199 34.26 15.38 16.22
CA PRO A 199 34.00 14.32 17.17
C PRO A 199 34.23 14.87 18.57
N PHE A 200 33.17 14.84 19.38
CA PHE A 200 33.26 15.09 20.80
C PHE A 200 34.37 14.17 21.31
N ALA A 201 35.49 14.76 21.66
CA ALA A 201 36.64 14.10 22.27
C ALA A 201 36.28 13.73 23.71
N TYR A 202 35.22 12.94 23.91
CA TYR A 202 35.10 12.15 25.11
C TYR A 202 35.93 10.91 24.87
N GLY A 203 37.22 11.04 25.18
CA GLY A 203 38.14 9.92 25.22
C GLY A 203 37.54 8.81 26.07
N TYR A 204 37.44 7.62 25.51
CA TYR A 204 38.01 6.39 26.05
C TYR A 204 37.77 5.29 25.01
N GLY A 205 38.87 4.81 24.41
CA GLY A 205 38.88 3.56 23.66
C GLY A 205 39.20 3.71 22.16
N PRO A 206 40.41 3.34 21.72
CA PRO A 206 40.72 3.23 20.31
C PRO A 206 40.00 1.99 19.74
N SER A 207 38.83 2.19 19.13
CA SER A 207 38.25 1.19 18.23
C SER A 207 39.04 1.21 16.92
N THR A 208 40.13 0.45 16.92
CA THR A 208 41.06 0.18 15.83
C THR A 208 40.46 -0.67 14.70
N LEU A 209 39.23 -0.40 14.26
CA LEU A 209 38.63 -1.09 13.11
C LEU A 209 38.16 -0.17 11.98
N ALA A 210 38.14 1.15 12.16
CA ALA A 210 37.66 2.07 11.12
C ALA A 210 38.75 2.66 10.20
N ASN A 211 40.05 2.40 10.45
CA ASN A 211 41.15 3.05 9.71
C ASN A 211 41.97 2.11 8.80
N SER A 212 41.39 1.00 8.34
CA SER A 212 42.03 0.04 7.43
C SER A 212 41.57 0.15 5.96
N PHE A 213 41.14 1.34 5.53
CA PHE A 213 40.70 1.58 4.13
C PHE A 213 41.51 2.64 3.36
N MET A 214 42.65 3.10 3.88
CA MET A 214 43.69 3.71 3.03
C MET A 214 44.70 2.67 2.53
N SER A 215 44.24 1.44 2.29
CA SER A 215 44.95 0.53 1.40
C SER A 215 45.09 1.24 0.05
N ALA A 216 46.31 1.20 -0.50
CA ALA A 216 46.56 1.59 -1.88
C ALA A 216 45.43 1.01 -2.77
N PRO A 217 44.96 1.76 -3.80
CA PRO A 217 43.91 1.28 -4.67
C PRO A 217 44.25 -0.15 -5.07
N PRO A 218 43.31 -1.11 -4.93
CA PRO A 218 43.56 -2.48 -5.32
C PRO A 218 44.14 -2.47 -6.73
N PRO A 219 45.18 -3.27 -7.01
CA PRO A 219 45.70 -3.39 -8.37
C PRO A 219 44.51 -3.60 -9.31
N PRO A 220 44.51 -2.96 -10.49
CA PRO A 220 43.39 -3.08 -11.42
C PRO A 220 43.05 -4.56 -11.55
N PRO A 221 41.75 -4.93 -11.47
CA PRO A 221 41.36 -6.32 -11.58
C PRO A 221 42.04 -6.89 -12.81
N GLY A 222 42.81 -7.97 -12.61
CA GLY A 222 43.40 -8.69 -13.72
C GLY A 222 42.30 -9.00 -14.74
N PRO A 223 42.64 -9.12 -16.04
CA PRO A 223 41.66 -9.42 -17.06
C PRO A 223 40.79 -10.59 -16.58
N PRO A 224 39.45 -10.49 -16.68
CA PRO A 224 38.56 -11.52 -16.19
C PRO A 224 38.98 -12.86 -16.80
N PRO A 225 38.91 -13.97 -16.02
CA PRO A 225 39.20 -15.28 -16.58
C PRO A 225 38.33 -15.48 -17.82
N PRO A 226 38.86 -16.12 -18.89
CA PRO A 226 38.09 -16.36 -20.10
C PRO A 226 36.77 -17.03 -19.72
N LEU A 227 35.67 -16.48 -20.21
CA LEU A 227 34.34 -17.05 -20.00
C LEU A 227 34.38 -18.52 -20.42
N PRO A 228 33.77 -19.43 -19.63
CA PRO A 228 33.62 -20.80 -20.08
C PRO A 228 32.89 -20.80 -21.44
N PRO A 229 33.25 -21.71 -22.36
CA PRO A 229 32.56 -21.81 -23.63
C PRO A 229 31.06 -21.93 -23.39
N PRO A 230 30.21 -21.29 -24.22
CA PRO A 230 28.77 -21.42 -24.09
C PRO A 230 28.41 -22.91 -24.12
N PRO A 231 27.45 -23.36 -23.28
CA PRO A 231 26.97 -24.72 -23.37
C PRO A 231 26.55 -24.99 -24.82
N PRO A 232 26.80 -26.20 -25.36
CA PRO A 232 26.33 -26.54 -26.69
C PRO A 232 24.85 -26.21 -26.77
N SER A 233 24.46 -25.48 -27.82
CA SER A 233 23.07 -25.09 -28.07
C SER A 233 22.26 -26.35 -28.33
N THR A 234 21.89 -27.05 -27.26
CA THR A 234 20.85 -28.06 -27.27
C THR A 234 19.56 -27.31 -27.45
N ALA A 235 19.21 -27.05 -28.71
CA ALA A 235 17.85 -26.73 -29.08
C ALA A 235 16.93 -27.68 -28.29
N PRO A 236 15.93 -27.16 -27.56
CA PRO A 236 15.06 -28.01 -26.77
C PRO A 236 14.47 -29.07 -27.71
N PRO A 237 14.38 -30.34 -27.25
CA PRO A 237 13.82 -31.40 -28.07
C PRO A 237 12.43 -30.96 -28.57
N PRO A 238 12.06 -31.28 -29.82
CA PRO A 238 10.77 -30.91 -30.37
C PRO A 238 9.67 -31.38 -29.42
N LEU A 239 8.78 -30.45 -29.05
CA LEU A 239 7.61 -30.75 -28.23
C LEU A 239 6.82 -31.88 -28.92
N PRO A 240 6.38 -32.91 -28.18
CA PRO A 240 5.57 -33.97 -28.76
C PRO A 240 4.29 -33.37 -29.35
N PRO A 241 3.76 -33.93 -30.45
CA PRO A 241 2.54 -33.44 -31.06
C PRO A 241 1.43 -33.45 -30.01
N SER A 242 0.80 -32.29 -29.81
CA SER A 242 -0.32 -32.13 -28.89
C SER A 242 -1.45 -33.05 -29.34
N GLY A 243 -1.58 -34.19 -28.65
CA GLY A 243 -2.69 -35.11 -28.86
C GLY A 243 -4.03 -34.46 -28.51
N PRO A 244 -5.15 -34.96 -29.06
CA PRO A 244 -6.47 -34.42 -28.78
C PRO A 244 -6.77 -34.49 -27.28
N LEU A 245 -7.12 -33.34 -26.71
CA LEU A 245 -7.53 -33.18 -25.32
C LEU A 245 -8.77 -34.05 -25.06
N LEU A 246 -8.58 -35.23 -24.47
CA LEU A 246 -9.66 -36.01 -23.90
C LEU A 246 -10.13 -35.31 -22.62
N LEU A 247 -11.33 -34.72 -22.68
CA LEU A 247 -12.00 -34.16 -21.51
C LEU A 247 -12.10 -35.25 -20.43
N PRO A 248 -11.71 -34.97 -19.17
CA PRO A 248 -11.96 -35.90 -18.08
C PRO A 248 -13.46 -35.98 -17.81
N THR A 249 -14.06 -37.11 -18.14
CA THR A 249 -15.37 -37.55 -17.65
C THR A 249 -15.30 -37.63 -16.13
N ASN A 250 -15.98 -36.70 -15.46
CA ASN A 250 -16.07 -36.58 -14.02
C ASN A 250 -16.89 -37.76 -13.44
N PRO A 251 -16.30 -38.70 -12.69
CA PRO A 251 -17.07 -39.76 -12.06
C PRO A 251 -17.69 -39.25 -10.75
N SER A 252 -19.02 -39.29 -10.71
CA SER A 252 -19.90 -39.40 -9.55
C SER A 252 -19.35 -39.05 -8.16
N LEU A 253 -19.88 -37.94 -7.65
CA LEU A 253 -20.42 -37.77 -6.30
C LEU A 253 -20.34 -39.03 -5.41
N ARG A 254 -19.35 -39.05 -4.52
CA ARG A 254 -19.41 -39.84 -3.29
C ARG A 254 -19.31 -38.88 -2.11
N SER A 255 -20.47 -38.59 -1.53
CA SER A 255 -20.61 -37.83 -0.29
C SER A 255 -19.71 -38.41 0.80
N GLN A 256 -18.80 -37.59 1.33
CA GLN A 256 -18.24 -37.79 2.66
C GLN A 256 -18.84 -36.73 3.60
N PRO A 257 -19.31 -37.12 4.79
CA PRO A 257 -19.70 -36.16 5.82
C PRO A 257 -18.44 -35.54 6.44
N SER A 258 -18.35 -34.21 6.40
CA SER A 258 -17.32 -33.43 7.10
C SER A 258 -17.58 -33.43 8.62
N PRO A 259 -16.58 -33.76 9.47
CA PRO A 259 -16.71 -33.73 10.92
C PRO A 259 -16.12 -32.45 11.52
N TRP A 260 -16.63 -31.27 11.18
CA TRP A 260 -16.26 -30.02 11.89
C TRP A 260 -17.43 -29.04 11.89
N THR A 261 -18.50 -29.37 12.61
CA THR A 261 -19.45 -28.37 13.11
C THR A 261 -18.94 -27.94 14.47
N ARG A 262 -18.23 -26.81 14.53
CA ARG A 262 -17.94 -26.13 15.79
C ARG A 262 -19.07 -25.14 16.01
N GLU A 263 -19.93 -25.44 16.98
CA GLU A 263 -21.00 -24.56 17.43
C GLU A 263 -20.46 -23.17 17.79
N PRO A 264 -21.10 -22.08 17.33
CA PRO A 264 -21.00 -20.80 18.01
C PRO A 264 -21.91 -20.86 19.24
N SER A 265 -21.30 -20.89 20.43
CA SER A 265 -21.96 -20.65 21.69
C SER A 265 -22.55 -19.24 21.67
N SER A 266 -23.88 -19.17 21.65
CA SER A 266 -24.67 -17.98 21.89
C SER A 266 -24.52 -17.56 23.36
N PRO A 267 -24.12 -16.32 23.69
CA PRO A 267 -24.46 -15.73 24.97
C PRO A 267 -25.79 -14.98 24.82
N ASP A 268 -26.82 -15.53 25.44
CA ASP A 268 -28.05 -14.83 25.79
C ASP A 268 -27.73 -13.50 26.48
N GLY A 269 -28.29 -12.44 25.94
CA GLY A 269 -28.12 -11.05 26.38
C GLY A 269 -29.36 -10.23 26.06
N GLU A 270 -30.51 -10.78 26.44
CA GLU A 270 -31.76 -10.06 26.64
C GLU A 270 -31.53 -8.93 27.65
N SER A 271 -31.37 -7.70 27.15
CA SER A 271 -31.46 -6.48 27.96
C SER A 271 -32.73 -5.75 27.56
N ASP A 272 -33.77 -6.13 28.29
CA ASP A 272 -35.03 -5.45 28.52
C ASP A 272 -34.75 -4.00 28.95
N MET A 273 -35.21 -3.02 28.16
CA MET A 273 -35.29 -1.63 28.60
C MET A 273 -36.73 -1.18 28.44
N GLU A 274 -37.47 -1.35 29.53
CA GLU A 274 -38.82 -0.83 29.73
C GLU A 274 -38.84 0.69 29.53
N LEU A 275 -39.86 1.14 28.78
CA LEU A 275 -40.28 2.53 28.67
C LEU A 275 -40.98 2.94 29.96
N SER A 276 -40.41 3.87 30.72
CA SER A 276 -41.18 4.65 31.68
C SER A 276 -41.86 5.81 30.95
N ASP A 277 -43.17 5.68 30.76
CA ASP A 277 -44.11 6.80 30.64
C ASP A 277 -44.19 7.51 32.00
N GLU A 278 -44.10 8.83 32.03
CA GLU A 278 -44.47 9.63 33.21
C GLU A 278 -45.25 10.88 32.75
N ASP A 279 -46.40 11.07 33.40
CA ASP A 279 -47.43 12.11 33.26
C ASP A 279 -46.92 13.58 33.37
#